data_AF-A0A3S3P6R3-F1
#
_entry.id   AF-A0A3S3P6R3-F1
#
_cell.length_a   1.000
_cell.length_b   1.000
_cell.length_c   1.000
_cell.angle_alpha   90.00
_cell.angle_beta   90.00
_cell.angle_gamma   90.00
#
_symmetry.space_group_name_H-M   'P 1'
#
loop_
_entity.id
_entity.type
_entity.pdbx_description
1 polymer ?
#
loop_
_entity_poly.entity_id
_entity_poly.type
_entity_poly.pdbx_seq_one_letter_code
_entity_poly.pdbx_strand_id
1 'polypeptide(L)'
;MADRLTQLQDAVNMQAENFCNSIGILQQFASPSFFSEFEKASKTSSTVASTTPQNSEDFAQMFATLIARTAKDIDILIDSLPSEESTPELQASHLRRLEAENQEAAQRLEETVKRGEKLLDQIQKALHDIAECQLRMQCLQTNDHLSSLSLETNQNSQT
;
A
#
# COMPACT_ATOMS: atom_id res chain seq x y z
N MET A 1 -4.48 3.96 -5.83
CA MET A 1 -4.47 2.48 -5.91
C MET A 1 -5.48 2.12 -6.97
N ALA A 2 -5.04 1.87 -8.20
CA ALA A 2 -5.93 1.64 -9.34
C ALA A 2 -6.49 0.21 -9.26
N ASP A 3 -7.78 0.05 -9.53
CA ASP A 3 -8.39 -1.27 -9.70
C ASP A 3 -7.73 -2.01 -10.88
N ARG A 4 -7.80 -3.36 -10.90
CA ARG A 4 -7.19 -4.18 -11.95
C ARG A 4 -7.72 -3.83 -13.34
N LEU A 5 -8.99 -3.45 -13.44
CA LEU A 5 -9.57 -3.00 -14.69
C LEU A 5 -8.97 -1.67 -15.16
N THR A 6 -8.73 -0.72 -14.24
CA THR A 6 -8.06 0.54 -14.57
C THR A 6 -6.60 0.30 -14.98
N GLN A 7 -5.88 -0.58 -14.28
CA GLN A 7 -4.51 -0.96 -14.65
C GLN A 7 -4.45 -1.58 -16.06
N LEU A 8 -5.43 -2.41 -16.41
CA LEU A 8 -5.53 -3.00 -17.74
C LEU A 8 -5.76 -1.93 -18.81
N GLN A 9 -6.63 -0.95 -18.56
CA GLN A 9 -6.85 0.17 -19.47
C GLN A 9 -5.57 0.99 -19.68
N ASP A 10 -4.84 1.29 -18.60
CA ASP A 10 -3.58 2.01 -18.67
C ASP A 10 -2.52 1.24 -19.46
N ALA A 11 -2.42 -0.08 -19.25
CA ALA A 11 -1.49 -0.94 -19.98
C ALA A 11 -1.81 -1.02 -21.47
N VAL A 12 -3.09 -1.09 -21.85
CA VAL A 12 -3.53 -1.06 -23.25
C VAL A 12 -3.22 0.29 -23.90
N ASN A 13 -3.46 1.40 -23.21
CA ASN A 13 -3.10 2.73 -23.70
C ASN A 13 -1.58 2.85 -23.91
N MET A 14 -0.79 2.39 -22.93
CA MET A 14 0.67 2.38 -23.03
C MET A 14 1.16 1.49 -24.19
N GLN A 15 0.49 0.37 -24.48
CA GLN A 15 0.80 -0.46 -25.64
C GLN A 15 0.54 0.29 -26.96
N ALA A 16 -0.57 1.03 -27.05
CA ALA A 16 -0.88 1.86 -28.22
C ALA A 16 0.16 2.97 -28.42
N GLU A 17 0.61 3.61 -27.34
CA GLU A 17 1.71 4.59 -27.38
C GLU A 17 3.03 3.96 -27.86
N ASN A 18 3.38 2.78 -27.33
CA ASN A 18 4.57 2.04 -27.77
C ASN A 18 4.54 1.76 -29.28
N PHE A 19 3.39 1.33 -29.82
CA PHE A 19 3.24 1.13 -31.26
C PHE A 19 3.37 2.43 -32.03
N CYS A 20 2.65 3.49 -31.65
CA CYS A 20 2.68 4.77 -32.35
C CYS A 20 4.10 5.37 -32.39
N ASN A 21 4.77 5.38 -31.23
CA ASN A 21 6.13 5.90 -31.08
C ASN A 21 7.14 5.06 -31.89
N SER A 22 7.02 3.73 -31.84
CA SER A 22 7.91 2.84 -32.61
C SER A 22 7.79 3.07 -34.11
N ILE A 23 6.57 3.21 -34.64
CA ILE A 23 6.32 3.48 -36.05
C ILE A 23 6.87 4.86 -36.45
N GLY A 24 6.65 5.88 -35.63
CA GLY A 24 7.16 7.23 -35.90
C GLY A 24 8.69 7.27 -35.99
N ILE A 25 9.38 6.61 -35.06
CA ILE A 25 10.85 6.50 -35.06
C ILE A 25 11.34 5.69 -36.26
N LEU A 26 10.73 4.54 -36.56
CA LEU A 26 11.11 3.72 -37.71
C LEU A 26 10.97 4.49 -39.02
N GLN A 27 9.90 5.28 -39.20
CA GLN A 27 9.72 6.12 -40.38
C GLN A 27 10.74 7.26 -40.46
N GLN A 28 11.12 7.86 -39.33
CA GLN A 28 12.11 8.94 -39.30
C GLN A 28 13.50 8.47 -39.74
N PHE A 29 13.87 7.24 -39.41
CA PHE A 29 15.17 6.64 -39.76
C PHE A 29 15.12 5.77 -41.03
N ALA A 30 13.96 5.64 -41.68
CA ALA A 30 13.82 4.85 -42.90
C ALA A 30 14.60 5.50 -44.06
N SER A 31 15.59 4.79 -44.59
CA SER A 31 16.28 5.18 -45.81
C SER A 31 15.43 4.85 -47.04
N PRO A 32 15.38 5.72 -48.07
CA PRO A 32 14.67 5.42 -49.31
C PRO A 32 15.26 4.18 -49.98
N SER A 33 14.43 3.20 -50.30
CA SER A 33 14.85 2.04 -51.11
C SER A 33 14.68 2.36 -52.59
N PHE A 34 15.74 2.19 -53.38
CA PHE A 34 15.71 2.38 -54.82
C PHE A 34 15.62 1.03 -55.53
N PHE A 35 14.79 0.94 -56.56
CA PHE A 35 14.79 -0.21 -57.46
C PHE A 35 16.06 -0.18 -58.32
N SER A 36 16.70 -1.34 -58.47
CA SER A 36 17.98 -1.50 -59.21
C SER A 36 17.96 -0.91 -60.63
N GLU A 37 16.77 -0.86 -61.25
CA GLU A 37 16.56 -0.33 -62.60
C GLU A 37 16.72 1.21 -62.71
N PHE A 38 16.67 1.94 -61.58
CA PHE A 38 16.73 3.41 -61.54
C PHE A 38 18.06 4.01 -61.04
N GLU A 39 19.01 3.18 -60.56
CA GLU A 39 20.29 3.64 -59.97
C GLU A 39 21.19 4.41 -60.96
N LYS A 40 21.06 4.17 -62.27
CA LYS A 40 21.90 4.84 -63.28
C LYS A 40 21.52 6.31 -63.52
N ALA A 41 20.29 6.72 -63.22
CA ALA A 41 19.83 8.10 -63.45
C ALA A 41 20.03 9.01 -62.22
N SER A 42 20.24 8.45 -61.03
CA SER A 42 20.25 9.16 -59.75
C SER A 42 21.64 9.26 -59.10
N LYS A 43 22.69 9.50 -59.88
CA LYS A 43 24.04 9.78 -59.32
C LYS A 43 24.31 11.27 -59.08
N THR A 44 23.36 12.16 -59.36
CA THR A 44 23.52 13.62 -59.28
C THR A 44 22.76 14.29 -58.13
N SER A 45 22.06 13.55 -57.27
CA SER A 45 21.26 14.13 -56.16
C SER A 45 21.56 13.54 -54.78
N SER A 46 22.63 12.75 -54.63
CA SER A 46 23.01 12.13 -53.35
C SER A 46 23.75 13.14 -52.45
N THR A 47 23.04 14.14 -51.94
CA THR A 47 23.49 14.99 -50.83
C THR A 47 22.35 15.17 -49.82
N VAL A 48 21.87 14.08 -49.24
CA VAL A 48 21.27 14.16 -47.90
C VAL A 48 21.80 12.99 -47.09
N ALA A 49 22.54 13.37 -46.05
CA ALA A 49 23.26 12.57 -45.08
C ALA A 49 22.63 11.20 -44.76
N SER A 50 23.43 10.16 -45.03
CA SER A 50 23.37 8.88 -44.34
C SER A 50 23.65 9.09 -42.85
N THR A 51 22.61 9.25 -42.03
CA THR A 51 22.72 9.09 -40.58
C THR A 51 22.81 7.59 -40.25
N THR A 52 23.97 7.20 -39.74
CA THR A 52 24.41 5.94 -39.14
C THR A 52 23.34 4.83 -38.94
N PRO A 53 23.42 3.68 -39.64
CA PRO A 53 22.48 2.56 -39.51
C PRO A 53 22.51 1.82 -38.15
N GLN A 54 23.53 2.06 -37.31
CA GLN A 54 23.60 1.42 -35.99
C GLN A 54 22.49 1.85 -35.02
N ASN A 55 22.02 3.09 -35.12
CA ASN A 55 21.04 3.62 -34.16
C ASN A 55 19.63 3.08 -34.44
N SER A 56 19.29 2.82 -35.71
CA SER A 56 17.96 2.33 -36.10
C SER A 56 17.68 0.90 -35.62
N GLU A 57 18.69 0.03 -35.64
CA GLU A 57 18.53 -1.35 -35.16
C GLU A 57 18.36 -1.40 -33.63
N ASP A 58 19.06 -0.53 -32.89
CA ASP A 58 18.95 -0.45 -31.43
C ASP A 58 17.55 0.06 -31.00
N PHE A 59 17.02 1.09 -31.69
CA PHE A 59 15.64 1.55 -31.45
C PHE A 59 14.62 0.46 -31.76
N ALA A 60 14.78 -0.28 -32.86
CA ALA A 60 13.87 -1.37 -33.21
C ALA A 60 13.87 -2.47 -32.14
N GLN A 61 15.05 -2.87 -31.66
CA GLN A 61 15.21 -3.86 -30.59
C GLN A 61 14.59 -3.38 -29.26
N MET A 62 14.80 -2.10 -28.91
CA MET A 62 14.23 -1.49 -27.71
C MET A 62 12.70 -1.47 -27.76
N PHE A 63 12.11 -0.96 -28.85
CA PHE A 63 10.65 -0.93 -29.00
C PHE A 63 10.04 -2.33 -29.07
N ALA A 64 10.68 -3.30 -29.74
CA ALA A 64 10.24 -4.68 -29.74
C ALA A 64 10.19 -5.26 -28.31
N THR A 65 11.20 -4.94 -27.49
CA THR A 65 11.26 -5.36 -26.08
C THR A 65 10.14 -4.72 -25.25
N LEU A 66 9.91 -3.42 -25.42
CA LEU A 66 8.83 -2.70 -24.73
C LEU A 66 7.45 -3.26 -25.10
N ILE A 67 7.19 -3.44 -26.40
CA ILE A 67 5.93 -4.00 -26.94
C ILE A 67 5.69 -5.41 -26.39
N ALA A 68 6.71 -6.28 -26.43
CA ALA A 68 6.58 -7.66 -25.96
C ALA A 68 6.35 -7.74 -24.45
N ARG A 69 7.05 -6.90 -23.67
CA ARG A 69 6.88 -6.83 -22.23
C ARG A 69 5.49 -6.33 -21.86
N THR A 70 5.07 -5.20 -22.42
CA THR A 70 3.77 -4.61 -22.11
C THR A 70 2.62 -5.51 -22.57
N ALA A 71 2.76 -6.24 -23.69
CA ALA A 71 1.81 -7.28 -24.08
C ALA A 71 1.71 -8.41 -23.04
N LYS A 72 2.84 -8.88 -22.51
CA LYS A 72 2.84 -9.90 -21.45
C LYS A 72 2.26 -9.37 -20.13
N ASP A 73 2.51 -8.11 -19.81
CA ASP A 73 1.92 -7.47 -18.63
C ASP A 73 0.38 -7.38 -18.78
N ILE A 74 -0.13 -7.12 -19.99
CA ILE A 74 -1.57 -7.18 -20.30
C ILE A 74 -2.13 -8.59 -20.07
N ASP A 75 -1.47 -9.64 -20.57
CA ASP A 75 -1.91 -11.03 -20.38
C ASP A 75 -1.99 -11.39 -18.88
N ILE A 76 -0.96 -11.03 -18.10
CA ILE A 76 -0.94 -11.25 -16.65
C ILE A 76 -2.08 -10.48 -15.96
N LEU A 77 -2.35 -9.25 -16.41
CA LEU A 77 -3.45 -8.46 -15.86
C LEU A 77 -4.80 -9.11 -16.14
N ILE A 78 -5.01 -9.65 -17.35
CA ILE A 78 -6.22 -10.40 -17.72
C ILE A 78 -6.37 -11.64 -16.85
N ASP A 79 -5.33 -12.44 -16.69
CA ASP A 79 -5.33 -13.64 -15.84
C ASP A 79 -5.57 -13.33 -14.36
N SER A 80 -5.22 -12.10 -13.94
CA SER A 80 -5.43 -11.63 -12.56
C SER A 80 -6.82 -11.05 -12.30
N LEU A 81 -7.66 -10.94 -13.34
CA LEU A 81 -9.03 -10.45 -13.15
C LEU A 81 -9.84 -11.46 -12.32
N PRO A 82 -10.68 -10.98 -11.39
CA PRO A 82 -11.59 -11.86 -10.67
C PRO A 82 -12.50 -12.58 -11.67
N SER A 83 -12.74 -13.88 -11.42
CA SER A 83 -13.45 -14.74 -12.36
C SER A 83 -14.89 -14.28 -12.64
N GLU A 84 -15.22 -14.27 -13.93
CA GLU A 84 -16.53 -13.83 -14.48
C GLU A 84 -17.67 -14.83 -14.21
N GLU A 85 -17.37 -16.03 -13.67
CA GLU A 85 -18.38 -17.04 -13.28
C GLU A 85 -19.22 -16.65 -12.04
N SER A 86 -18.97 -15.48 -11.47
CA SER A 86 -19.78 -14.91 -10.41
C SER A 86 -21.09 -14.38 -10.98
N THR A 87 -22.09 -15.26 -11.18
CA THR A 87 -23.46 -14.79 -11.43
C THR A 87 -23.83 -13.77 -10.34
N PRO A 88 -24.54 -12.67 -10.69
CA PRO A 88 -24.85 -11.62 -9.73
C PRO A 88 -25.60 -12.15 -8.51
N GLU A 89 -26.36 -13.24 -8.68
CA GLU A 89 -27.02 -13.98 -7.60
C GLU A 89 -26.03 -14.65 -6.64
N LEU A 90 -24.98 -15.31 -7.15
CA LEU A 90 -23.94 -15.93 -6.32
C LEU A 90 -23.15 -14.88 -5.56
N GLN A 91 -22.83 -13.76 -6.20
CA GLN A 91 -22.14 -12.64 -5.55
C GLN A 91 -22.99 -12.02 -4.44
N ALA A 92 -24.29 -11.82 -4.68
CA ALA A 92 -25.22 -11.34 -3.66
C ALA A 92 -25.33 -12.31 -2.47
N SER A 93 -25.34 -13.62 -2.73
CA SER A 93 -25.33 -14.64 -1.68
C SER A 93 -24.03 -14.61 -0.86
N HIS A 94 -22.88 -14.48 -1.53
CA HIS A 94 -21.58 -14.34 -0.87
C HIS A 94 -21.50 -13.08 0.00
N LEU A 95 -22.00 -11.94 -0.51
CA LEU A 95 -22.07 -10.69 0.26
C LEU A 95 -22.92 -10.84 1.52
N ARG A 96 -24.13 -11.41 1.42
CA ARG A 96 -24.98 -11.64 2.60
C ARG A 96 -24.30 -12.53 3.64
N ARG A 97 -23.58 -13.56 3.20
CA ARG A 97 -22.81 -14.43 4.12
C ARG A 97 -21.70 -13.64 4.81
N LEU A 98 -20.93 -12.86 4.05
CA LEU A 98 -19.86 -12.03 4.59
C LEU A 98 -20.39 -10.98 5.58
N GLU A 99 -21.54 -10.37 5.31
CA GLU A 99 -22.19 -9.44 6.22
C GLU A 99 -22.59 -10.13 7.54
N ALA A 100 -23.17 -11.33 7.48
CA ALA A 100 -23.51 -12.10 8.66
C ALA A 100 -22.27 -12.50 9.49
N GLU A 101 -21.21 -12.97 8.83
CA GLU A 101 -19.93 -13.29 9.48
C GLU A 101 -19.29 -12.06 10.11
N ASN A 102 -19.35 -10.91 9.44
CA ASN A 102 -18.84 -9.64 9.95
C ASN A 102 -19.61 -9.19 11.20
N GLN A 103 -20.95 -9.31 11.17
CA GLN A 103 -21.80 -8.97 12.31
C GLN A 103 -21.53 -9.88 13.51
N GLU A 104 -21.35 -11.17 13.29
CA GLU A 104 -20.99 -12.12 14.35
C GLU A 104 -19.60 -11.80 14.94
N ALA A 105 -18.61 -11.53 14.08
CA ALA A 105 -17.27 -11.14 14.51
C ALA A 105 -17.30 -9.83 15.33
N ALA A 106 -18.10 -8.85 14.93
CA ALA A 106 -18.29 -7.59 15.65
C ALA A 106 -18.91 -7.81 17.04
N GLN A 107 -19.92 -8.67 17.16
CA GLN A 107 -20.52 -9.02 18.46
C GLN A 107 -19.50 -9.70 19.38
N ARG A 108 -18.73 -10.67 18.87
CA ARG A 108 -17.66 -11.34 19.63
C ARG A 108 -16.60 -10.34 20.10
N LEU A 109 -16.26 -9.36 19.25
CA LEU A 109 -15.35 -8.29 19.61
C LEU A 109 -15.93 -7.41 20.72
N GLU A 110 -17.19 -6.99 20.61
CA GLU A 110 -17.87 -6.18 21.63
C GLU A 110 -17.91 -6.89 22.99
N GLU A 111 -18.24 -8.18 23.02
CA GLU A 111 -18.21 -8.98 24.25
C GLU A 111 -16.81 -9.02 24.88
N THR A 112 -15.79 -9.20 24.04
CA THR A 112 -14.40 -9.27 24.49
C THR A 112 -13.93 -7.93 25.04
N VAL A 113 -14.26 -6.82 24.37
CA VAL A 113 -13.99 -5.46 24.84
C VAL A 113 -14.68 -5.20 26.17
N LYS A 114 -15.97 -5.53 26.29
CA LYS A 114 -16.73 -5.35 27.53
C LYS A 114 -16.17 -6.15 28.71
N ARG A 115 -15.66 -7.36 28.46
CA ARG A 115 -14.95 -8.16 29.48
C ARG A 115 -13.62 -7.50 29.86
N GLY A 116 -12.88 -7.00 28.87
CA GLY A 116 -11.62 -6.27 29.08
C GLY A 116 -11.82 -4.99 29.91
N GLU A 117 -12.84 -4.19 29.61
CA GLU A 117 -13.18 -2.97 30.35
C GLU A 117 -13.53 -3.25 31.80
N LYS A 118 -14.31 -4.31 32.08
CA LYS A 118 -14.62 -4.72 33.46
C LYS A 118 -13.38 -5.12 34.24
N LEU A 119 -12.45 -5.85 33.60
CA LEU A 119 -11.20 -6.23 34.23
C LEU A 119 -10.34 -4.99 34.51
N LEU A 120 -10.29 -4.05 33.57
CA LEU A 120 -9.57 -2.79 33.73
C LEU A 120 -10.14 -1.97 34.90
N ASP A 121 -11.46 -1.86 35.01
CA ASP A 121 -12.14 -1.16 36.13
C ASP A 121 -11.81 -1.82 37.48
N GLN A 122 -11.76 -3.15 37.55
CA GLN A 122 -11.34 -3.86 38.77
C GLN A 122 -9.88 -3.57 39.14
N ILE A 123 -8.97 -3.57 38.15
CA ILE A 123 -7.56 -3.24 38.38
C ILE A 123 -7.42 -1.78 38.84
N GLN A 124 -8.14 -0.85 38.22
CA GLN A 124 -8.13 0.57 38.61
C GLN A 124 -8.61 0.76 40.05
N LYS A 125 -9.69 0.08 40.46
CA LYS A 125 -10.18 0.10 41.85
C LYS A 125 -9.15 -0.47 42.82
N ALA A 126 -8.57 -1.62 42.53
CA ALA A 126 -7.55 -2.22 43.38
C ALA A 126 -6.31 -1.30 43.53
N LEU A 127 -5.87 -0.65 42.44
CA LEU A 127 -4.78 0.32 42.48
C LEU A 127 -5.16 1.56 43.29
N HIS A 128 -6.40 2.03 43.20
CA HIS A 128 -6.90 3.16 43.99
C HIS A 128 -6.90 2.83 45.49
N ASP A 129 -7.40 1.66 45.86
CA ASP A 129 -7.42 1.19 47.25
C ASP A 129 -6.01 1.06 47.82
N ILE A 130 -5.06 0.51 47.04
CA ILE A 130 -3.64 0.44 47.44
C ILE A 130 -3.07 1.84 47.68
N ALA A 131 -3.34 2.77 46.76
CA ALA A 131 -2.87 4.15 46.89
C ALA A 131 -3.47 4.84 48.13
N GLU A 132 -4.76 4.66 48.41
CA GLU A 132 -5.42 5.20 49.60
C GLU A 132 -4.86 4.59 50.89
N CYS A 133 -4.66 3.26 50.92
CA CYS A 133 -4.03 2.59 52.05
C CYS A 133 -2.61 3.12 52.31
N GLN A 134 -1.80 3.32 51.28
CA GLN A 134 -0.45 3.87 51.40
C GLN A 134 -0.48 5.31 51.94
N LEU A 135 -1.37 6.15 51.42
CA LEU A 135 -1.54 7.53 51.91
C LEU A 135 -1.95 7.56 53.39
N ARG A 136 -2.91 6.71 53.77
CA ARG A 136 -3.40 6.59 55.15
C ARG A 136 -2.31 6.10 56.10
N MET A 137 -1.52 5.10 55.70
CA MET A 137 -0.38 4.63 56.48
C MET A 137 0.65 5.74 56.68
N GLN A 138 0.94 6.53 55.64
CA GLN A 138 1.88 7.66 55.73
C GLN A 138 1.36 8.77 56.65
N CYS A 139 0.07 9.09 56.63
CA CYS A 139 -0.53 10.04 57.57
C CYS A 139 -0.44 9.56 59.02
N LEU A 140 -0.75 8.28 59.28
CA LEU A 140 -0.66 7.70 60.63
C LEU A 140 0.78 7.70 61.15
N GLN A 141 1.75 7.27 60.34
CA GLN A 141 3.17 7.31 60.67
C GLN A 141 3.64 8.73 61.02
N THR A 142 3.21 9.74 60.25
CA THR A 142 3.54 11.14 60.54
C THR A 142 2.94 11.62 61.87
N ASN A 143 1.71 11.18 62.19
CA ASN A 143 1.01 11.58 63.42
C ASN A 143 1.57 10.87 64.66
N ASP A 144 1.95 9.59 64.55
CA ASP A 144 2.65 8.85 65.61
C ASP A 144 4.01 9.49 65.92
N HIS A 145 4.74 9.95 64.89
CA HIS A 145 6.00 10.66 65.04
C HIS A 145 5.84 12.04 65.69
N LEU A 146 4.75 12.76 65.39
CA LEU A 146 4.42 14.04 66.03
C LEU A 146 4.02 13.85 67.50
N SER A 147 3.30 12.76 67.81
CA SER A 147 2.89 12.37 69.16
C SER A 147 4.09 11.98 70.02
N SER A 148 5.06 11.25 69.47
CA SER A 148 6.30 10.89 70.18
C SER A 148 7.17 12.12 70.47
N LEU A 149 7.33 13.04 69.51
CA LEU A 149 8.05 14.31 69.70
C LEU A 149 7.38 15.23 70.75
N SER A 150 6.05 15.21 70.83
CA SER A 150 5.29 15.98 71.83
C SER A 150 5.43 15.39 73.25
N LEU A 151 5.62 14.08 73.38
CA LEU A 151 5.88 13.42 74.67
C LEU A 151 7.32 13.65 75.14
N GLU A 152 8.29 13.63 74.23
CA GLU A 152 9.71 13.89 74.55
C GLU A 152 9.97 15.35 74.94
N THR A 153 9.31 16.32 74.29
CA THR A 153 9.43 17.76 74.66
C THR A 153 8.81 18.08 76.02
N ASN A 154 7.79 17.34 76.45
CA ASN A 154 7.16 17.53 77.77
C ASN A 154 8.01 16.96 78.92
N GLN A 155 8.76 15.87 78.68
CA GLN A 155 9.69 15.32 79.68
C GLN A 155 10.95 16.20 79.87
N ASN A 156 11.44 16.85 78.82
CA ASN A 156 12.62 17.74 78.93
C ASN A 156 12.34 19.13 79.54
N SER A 157 11.08 19.49 79.83
CA SER A 157 10.72 20.76 80.49
C SER A 157 10.48 20.63 82.01
N GLN A 158 10.66 19.43 82.60
CA GLN A 158 10.50 19.18 84.04
C GLN A 158 11.81 18.90 84.81
N THR A 159 12.96 19.17 84.19
CA THR A 159 14.28 19.19 84.85
C THR A 159 14.91 20.57 84.72
#